data_AF-H3ZR53-F1
#
_entry.id   AF-H3ZR53-F1
#
_cell.length_a   1.000
_cell.length_b   1.000
_cell.length_c   1.000
_cell.angle_alpha   90.00
_cell.angle_beta   90.00
_cell.angle_gamma   90.00
#
_symmetry.space_group_name_H-M   'P 1'
#
loop_
_entity.id
_entity.type
_entity.pdbx_description
1 polymer ?
#
loop_
_entity_poly.entity_id
_entity_poly.type
_entity_poly.pdbx_seq_one_letter_code
_entity_poly.pdbx_strand_id
1 'polypeptide(L)'
;MDLLTAGIILVGMIAGIIIAAALVSKIMSAQYEQLYEMLKVSSTQETTTPYKKSLSTSKNDKEKKQQVDEKELLKKLREVIDAKVSNVMEEAKQKKERLLMLLDVAKGYTLGYVTAEEYNMFLIKVLNELEDFKRLWLAKFPSSKDKEQLELLIKYVAATKLPITIKTKDKNTLELSPEEALIRITSSINSAVEILDRLMESRNENPAVTPLEVKLTNEVEKLQKKLKGLEKQLEELRML
;
A
#
# COMPACT_ATOMS: atom_id res chain seq x y z
N MET A 1 -12.95 -22.03 -35.41
CA MET A 1 -12.33 -22.59 -34.19
C MET A 1 -13.17 -23.79 -33.83
N ASP A 2 -12.68 -24.99 -34.13
CA ASP A 2 -13.44 -26.22 -33.91
C ASP A 2 -13.57 -26.51 -32.41
N LEU A 3 -14.73 -27.05 -32.00
CA LEU A 3 -15.05 -27.39 -30.60
C LEU A 3 -13.98 -28.26 -29.92
N LEU A 4 -13.26 -29.08 -30.70
CA LEU A 4 -12.14 -29.90 -30.23
C LEU A 4 -10.96 -29.06 -29.72
N THR A 5 -10.59 -28.01 -30.44
CA THR A 5 -9.53 -27.08 -30.05
C THR A 5 -9.88 -26.30 -28.77
N ALA A 6 -11.15 -25.91 -28.61
CA ALA A 6 -11.62 -25.25 -27.39
C ALA A 6 -11.58 -26.19 -26.17
N GLY A 7 -11.91 -27.47 -26.35
CA GLY A 7 -11.83 -28.48 -25.30
C GLY A 7 -10.41 -28.72 -24.81
N ILE A 8 -9.43 -28.81 -25.72
CA ILE A 8 -8.02 -29.05 -25.37
C ILE A 8 -7.42 -27.87 -24.58
N ILE A 9 -7.75 -26.63 -24.97
CA ILE A 9 -7.29 -25.43 -24.27
C ILE A 9 -7.87 -25.36 -22.85
N LEU A 10 -9.15 -25.71 -22.68
CA LEU A 10 -9.82 -25.68 -21.38
C LEU A 10 -9.23 -26.73 -20.41
N VAL A 11 -8.94 -27.94 -20.89
CA VAL A 11 -8.31 -28.99 -20.09
C VAL A 11 -6.86 -28.62 -19.74
N GLY A 12 -6.11 -28.03 -20.67
CA GLY A 12 -4.74 -27.54 -20.42
C GLY A 12 -4.69 -26.44 -19.37
N MET A 13 -5.68 -25.54 -19.36
CA MET A 13 -5.77 -24.45 -18.38
C MET A 13 -6.06 -24.98 -16.97
N ILE A 14 -6.96 -25.95 -16.84
CA ILE A 14 -7.28 -26.57 -15.54
C ILE A 14 -6.08 -27.35 -14.99
N ALA A 15 -5.38 -28.11 -15.84
CA ALA A 15 -4.17 -28.83 -15.44
C ALA A 15 -3.05 -27.88 -14.99
N GLY A 16 -2.86 -26.75 -15.69
CA GLY A 16 -1.89 -25.72 -15.32
C GLY A 16 -2.16 -25.11 -13.95
N ILE A 17 -3.43 -24.85 -13.61
CA ILE A 17 -3.82 -24.30 -12.31
C ILE A 17 -3.54 -25.30 -11.18
N ILE A 18 -3.81 -26.59 -11.40
CA ILE A 18 -3.56 -27.65 -10.41
C ILE A 18 -2.06 -27.81 -10.15
N ILE A 19 -1.23 -27.76 -11.19
CA ILE A 19 0.24 -27.86 -11.05
C ILE A 19 0.82 -26.61 -10.36
N ALA A 20 0.33 -25.42 -10.70
CA ALA A 20 0.73 -24.18 -10.05
C ALA A 20 0.37 -24.18 -8.55
N ALA A 21 -0.83 -24.63 -8.20
CA ALA A 21 -1.24 -24.79 -6.81
C ALA A 21 -0.38 -25.82 -6.05
N ALA A 22 0.00 -26.93 -6.70
CA ALA A 22 0.87 -27.94 -6.10
C ALA A 22 2.30 -27.43 -5.87
N LEU A 23 2.83 -26.58 -6.76
CA LEU A 23 4.16 -25.95 -6.61
C LEU A 23 4.18 -24.91 -5.49
N VAL A 24 3.12 -24.10 -5.35
CA VAL A 24 2.98 -23.13 -4.25
C VAL A 24 2.91 -23.84 -2.89
N SER A 25 2.21 -24.98 -2.81
CA SER A 25 2.15 -25.78 -1.58
C SER A 25 3.51 -26.37 -1.16
N LYS A 26 4.38 -26.73 -2.11
CA LYS A 26 5.73 -27.25 -1.80
C LYS A 26 6.72 -26.16 -1.35
N ILE A 27 6.53 -24.92 -1.81
CA ILE A 27 7.38 -23.79 -1.40
C ILE A 27 6.97 -23.26 -0.02
N MET A 28 5.68 -23.31 0.31
CA MET A 28 5.18 -22.93 1.64
C MET A 28 5.68 -23.88 2.74
N SER A 29 5.75 -25.20 2.51
CA SER A 29 6.22 -26.13 3.55
C SER A 29 7.69 -25.91 3.96
N ALA A 30 8.55 -25.46 3.04
CA ALA A 30 9.97 -25.23 3.32
C ALA A 30 10.25 -23.98 4.17
N GLN A 31 9.34 -22.99 4.18
CA GLN A 31 9.50 -21.78 4.99
C GLN A 31 8.84 -21.89 6.38
N TYR A 32 7.87 -22.79 6.56
CA TYR A 32 7.24 -23.04 7.86
C TYR A 32 8.14 -23.82 8.83
N GLU A 33 8.97 -24.75 8.34
CA GLU A 33 9.90 -25.49 9.19
C GLU A 33 10.98 -24.59 9.81
N GLN A 34 11.51 -23.62 9.04
CA GLN A 34 12.52 -22.67 9.54
C GLN A 34 11.95 -21.70 10.59
N LEU A 35 10.68 -21.30 10.43
CA LEU A 35 9.99 -20.48 11.43
C LEU A 35 9.69 -21.28 12.72
N TYR A 36 9.37 -22.57 12.61
CA TYR A 36 9.15 -23.44 13.76
C TYR A 36 10.45 -23.77 14.52
N GLU A 37 11.58 -23.95 13.83
CA GLU A 37 12.87 -24.14 14.47
C GLU A 37 13.35 -22.88 15.21
N MET A 38 13.18 -21.69 14.63
CA MET A 38 13.52 -20.43 15.32
C MET A 38 12.68 -20.18 16.59
N LEU A 39 11.41 -20.61 16.58
CA LEU A 39 10.53 -20.56 17.76
C LEU A 39 10.92 -21.57 18.85
N LYS A 40 11.46 -22.73 18.47
CA LYS A 40 11.87 -23.78 19.42
C LYS A 40 13.19 -23.43 20.14
N VAL A 41 14.11 -22.76 19.45
CA VAL A 41 15.39 -22.29 20.02
C VAL A 41 15.19 -21.17 21.05
N SER A 42 14.14 -20.35 20.89
CA SER A 42 13.86 -19.22 21.80
C SER A 42 13.13 -19.59 23.10
N SER A 43 12.72 -20.86 23.29
CA SER A 43 11.89 -21.29 24.42
C SER A 43 12.63 -22.16 25.46
N THR A 44 13.96 -22.26 25.38
CA THR A 44 14.73 -23.14 26.29
C THR A 44 15.72 -22.34 27.13
N GLN A 45 15.21 -21.49 28.03
CA GLN A 45 15.98 -21.11 29.21
C GLN A 45 15.06 -20.82 30.40
N GLU A 46 15.22 -21.65 31.44
CA GLU A 46 14.80 -21.49 32.84
C GLU A 46 13.27 -21.58 33.11
N THR A 47 12.75 -22.52 33.90
CA THR A 47 13.14 -22.85 35.28
C THR A 47 12.57 -24.21 35.71
N THR A 48 13.38 -24.95 36.48
CA THR A 48 13.12 -26.19 37.24
C THR A 48 11.96 -26.08 38.25
N THR A 49 11.07 -27.07 38.43
CA THR A 49 11.18 -28.16 39.43
C THR A 49 9.93 -29.08 39.42
N PRO A 50 9.97 -30.28 40.03
CA PRO A 50 9.17 -31.45 39.63
C PRO A 50 8.03 -31.79 40.61
N TYR A 51 6.92 -32.39 40.14
CA TYR A 51 6.18 -33.37 40.95
C TYR A 51 5.25 -34.30 40.14
N LYS A 52 5.03 -35.47 40.74
CA LYS A 52 4.54 -36.76 40.24
C LYS A 52 3.06 -36.82 39.80
N LYS A 53 2.84 -37.56 38.71
CA LYS A 53 1.99 -38.77 38.56
C LYS A 53 0.58 -38.76 39.18
N SER A 54 -0.46 -38.79 38.36
CA SER A 54 -1.44 -39.90 38.34
C SER A 54 -2.38 -39.80 37.13
N LEU A 55 -2.56 -40.95 36.46
CA LEU A 55 -3.58 -41.18 35.45
C LEU A 55 -4.98 -41.09 36.09
N SER A 56 -5.94 -40.47 35.42
CA SER A 56 -7.26 -41.09 35.16
C SER A 56 -8.14 -40.21 34.25
N THR A 57 -8.47 -40.78 33.09
CA THR A 57 -9.81 -40.79 32.48
C THR A 57 -10.54 -39.45 32.34
N SER A 58 -10.48 -38.85 31.15
CA SER A 58 -11.69 -38.48 30.42
C SER A 58 -11.39 -38.12 28.97
N LYS A 59 -12.00 -38.88 28.07
CA LYS A 59 -11.92 -38.78 26.61
C LYS A 59 -12.60 -37.51 26.03
N ASN A 60 -12.71 -36.42 26.81
CA ASN A 60 -13.47 -35.22 26.46
C ASN A 60 -12.65 -33.91 26.41
N ASP A 61 -11.33 -33.96 26.59
CA ASP A 61 -10.48 -32.75 26.63
C ASP A 61 -9.76 -32.41 25.32
N LYS A 62 -9.87 -33.23 24.28
CA LYS A 62 -9.20 -32.95 22.99
C LYS A 62 -9.94 -31.88 22.17
N GLU A 63 -11.26 -31.81 22.23
CA GLU A 63 -12.02 -30.76 21.51
C GLU A 63 -11.92 -29.40 22.19
N LYS A 64 -11.81 -29.34 23.53
CA LYS A 64 -11.62 -28.06 24.24
C LYS A 64 -10.19 -27.51 24.13
N LYS A 65 -9.16 -28.36 24.08
CA LYS A 65 -7.77 -27.89 23.89
C LYS A 65 -7.52 -27.38 22.46
N GLN A 66 -8.12 -28.00 21.45
CA GLN A 66 -7.93 -27.59 20.06
C GLN A 66 -8.66 -26.25 19.74
N GLN A 67 -9.84 -26.00 20.35
CA GLN A 67 -10.53 -24.72 20.24
C GLN A 67 -9.85 -23.55 20.98
N VAL A 68 -9.12 -23.84 22.07
CA VAL A 68 -8.36 -22.81 22.81
C VAL A 68 -7.10 -22.43 22.04
N ASP A 69 -6.45 -23.39 21.38
CA ASP A 69 -5.26 -23.16 20.56
C ASP A 69 -5.59 -22.38 19.27
N GLU A 70 -6.70 -22.69 18.59
CA GLU A 70 -7.16 -21.90 17.42
C GLU A 70 -7.53 -20.46 17.80
N LYS A 71 -8.16 -20.23 18.96
CA LYS A 71 -8.49 -18.89 19.44
C LYS A 71 -7.26 -18.09 19.88
N GLU A 72 -6.28 -18.72 20.53
CA GLU A 72 -5.00 -18.08 20.86
C GLU A 72 -4.14 -17.83 19.62
N LEU A 73 -4.12 -18.75 18.65
CA LEU A 73 -3.47 -18.57 17.36
C LEU A 73 -4.15 -17.44 16.58
N LEU A 74 -5.47 -17.40 16.51
CA LEU A 74 -6.22 -16.30 15.90
C LEU A 74 -5.98 -14.98 16.61
N LYS A 75 -5.86 -14.98 17.95
CA LYS A 75 -5.56 -13.77 18.72
C LYS A 75 -4.13 -13.30 18.48
N LYS A 76 -3.14 -14.19 18.45
CA LYS A 76 -1.74 -13.86 18.08
C LYS A 76 -1.62 -13.43 16.62
N LEU A 77 -2.34 -14.07 15.70
CA LEU A 77 -2.40 -13.66 14.30
C LEU A 77 -3.02 -12.28 14.18
N ARG A 78 -4.10 -12.02 14.92
CA ARG A 78 -4.77 -10.72 14.98
C ARG A 78 -3.90 -9.66 15.63
N GLU A 79 -3.13 -9.98 16.66
CA GLU A 79 -2.16 -9.07 17.28
C GLU A 79 -0.98 -8.77 16.34
N VAL A 80 -0.50 -9.74 15.57
CA VAL A 80 0.54 -9.53 14.54
C VAL A 80 0.00 -8.73 13.35
N ILE A 81 -1.24 -9.01 12.95
CA ILE A 81 -1.95 -8.23 11.93
C ILE A 81 -2.16 -6.82 12.46
N ASP A 82 -2.68 -6.62 13.67
CA ASP A 82 -2.90 -5.34 14.32
C ASP A 82 -1.58 -4.57 14.52
N ALA A 83 -0.45 -5.25 14.76
CA ALA A 83 0.87 -4.62 14.82
C ALA A 83 1.36 -4.13 13.44
N LYS A 84 1.15 -4.89 12.36
CA LYS A 84 1.43 -4.43 10.98
C LYS A 84 0.43 -3.39 10.48
N VAL A 85 -0.82 -3.49 10.93
CA VAL A 85 -1.95 -2.62 10.59
C VAL A 85 -1.89 -1.32 11.39
N SER A 86 -1.32 -1.33 12.59
CA SER A 86 -1.11 -0.16 13.46
C SER A 86 -0.49 1.01 12.69
N ASN A 87 0.53 0.73 11.87
CA ASN A 87 1.34 1.76 11.21
C ASN A 87 0.98 2.01 9.73
N VAL A 88 -0.22 1.62 9.26
CA VAL A 88 -0.67 1.86 7.88
C VAL A 88 -0.58 3.33 7.46
N MET A 89 -0.79 4.27 8.40
CA MET A 89 -0.66 5.71 8.13
C MET A 89 0.79 6.14 7.95
N GLU A 90 1.72 5.51 8.67
CA GLU A 90 3.15 5.77 8.52
C GLU A 90 3.67 5.18 7.20
N GLU A 91 3.22 3.97 6.85
CA GLU A 91 3.45 3.39 5.52
C GLU A 91 2.91 4.30 4.40
N ALA A 92 1.74 4.91 4.57
CA ALA A 92 1.20 5.85 3.60
C ALA A 92 2.11 7.08 3.39
N LYS A 93 2.68 7.63 4.47
CA LYS A 93 3.69 8.71 4.38
C LYS A 93 4.96 8.25 3.68
N GLN A 94 5.46 7.06 4.01
CA GLN A 94 6.62 6.48 3.34
C GLN A 94 6.37 6.27 1.84
N LYS A 95 5.16 5.85 1.44
CA LYS A 95 4.79 5.75 0.02
C LYS A 95 4.72 7.11 -0.65
N LYS A 96 4.25 8.15 0.04
CA LYS A 96 4.30 9.53 -0.45
C LYS A 96 5.74 9.99 -0.68
N GLU A 97 6.64 9.77 0.27
CA GLU A 97 8.06 10.07 0.10
C GLU A 97 8.66 9.31 -1.09
N ARG A 98 8.31 8.03 -1.24
CA ARG A 98 8.77 7.19 -2.35
C ARG A 98 8.32 7.72 -3.72
N LEU A 99 7.09 8.21 -3.81
CA LEU A 99 6.58 8.86 -5.02
C LEU A 99 7.32 10.17 -5.34
N LEU A 100 7.69 10.95 -4.33
CA LEU A 100 8.51 12.14 -4.51
C LEU A 100 9.94 11.80 -4.96
N MET A 101 10.53 10.71 -4.42
CA MET A 101 11.81 10.21 -4.90
C MET A 101 11.74 9.78 -6.38
N LEU A 102 10.64 9.17 -6.81
CA LEU A 102 10.43 8.82 -8.23
C LEU A 102 10.47 10.08 -9.12
N LEU A 103 9.90 11.19 -8.64
CA LEU A 103 9.97 12.47 -9.34
C LEU A 103 11.41 13.01 -9.43
N ASP A 104 12.21 12.87 -8.37
CA ASP A 104 13.60 13.30 -8.41
C ASP A 104 14.45 12.44 -9.35
N VAL A 105 14.19 11.12 -9.42
CA VAL A 105 14.82 10.23 -10.42
C VAL A 105 14.38 10.62 -11.83
N ALA A 106 13.12 11.02 -12.04
CA ALA A 106 12.64 11.53 -13.33
C ALA A 106 13.36 12.82 -13.76
N LYS A 107 13.65 13.73 -12.82
CA LYS A 107 14.49 14.91 -13.10
C LYS A 107 15.91 14.49 -13.48
N GLY A 108 16.47 13.50 -12.78
CA GLY A 108 17.75 12.90 -13.13
C GLY A 108 17.80 12.36 -14.56
N TYR A 109 16.71 11.75 -15.01
CA TYR A 109 16.54 11.30 -16.40
C TYR A 109 16.58 12.47 -17.40
N THR A 110 15.83 13.55 -17.14
CA THR A 110 15.84 14.73 -18.03
C THR A 110 17.18 15.43 -18.13
N LEU A 111 17.95 15.40 -17.04
CA LEU A 111 19.29 16.00 -16.99
C LEU A 111 20.37 15.07 -17.58
N GLY A 112 20.00 13.85 -18.00
CA GLY A 112 20.91 12.86 -18.57
C GLY A 112 21.76 12.10 -17.55
N TYR A 113 21.49 12.25 -16.25
CA TYR A 113 22.20 11.53 -15.18
C TYR A 113 21.66 10.12 -14.95
N VAL A 114 20.44 9.84 -15.40
CA VAL A 114 19.75 8.55 -15.23
C VAL A 114 19.22 8.10 -16.59
N THR A 115 19.37 6.82 -16.89
CA THR A 115 18.83 6.21 -18.11
C THR A 115 17.34 5.89 -17.97
N ALA A 116 16.63 5.76 -19.10
CA ALA A 116 15.23 5.34 -19.08
C ALA A 116 15.03 3.97 -18.40
N GLU A 117 16.00 3.06 -18.54
CA GLU A 117 15.96 1.73 -17.93
C GLU A 117 16.09 1.81 -16.40
N GLU A 118 17.02 2.61 -15.89
CA GLU A 118 17.19 2.83 -14.44
C GLU A 118 15.95 3.46 -13.81
N TYR A 119 15.37 4.45 -14.47
CA TYR A 119 14.09 5.01 -14.06
C TYR A 119 12.98 3.95 -14.03
N ASN A 120 12.86 3.15 -15.10
CA ASN A 120 11.83 2.11 -15.21
C ASN A 120 12.00 1.00 -14.16
N MET A 121 13.23 0.61 -13.83
CA MET A 121 13.51 -0.34 -12.75
C MET A 121 13.07 0.21 -11.39
N PHE A 122 13.39 1.48 -11.12
CA PHE A 122 12.94 2.14 -9.90
C PHE A 122 11.40 2.26 -9.86
N LEU A 123 10.76 2.62 -10.97
CA LEU A 123 9.32 2.67 -11.11
C LEU A 123 8.66 1.32 -10.79
N ILE A 124 9.17 0.21 -11.32
CA ILE A 124 8.65 -1.13 -11.05
C ILE A 124 8.71 -1.43 -9.55
N LYS A 125 9.83 -1.08 -8.89
CA LYS A 125 9.95 -1.24 -7.44
C LYS A 125 8.90 -0.43 -6.69
N VAL A 126 8.68 0.83 -7.08
CA VAL A 126 7.63 1.68 -6.48
C VAL A 126 6.23 1.09 -6.72
N LEU A 127 5.93 0.59 -7.91
CA LEU A 127 4.64 -0.04 -8.21
C LEU A 127 4.39 -1.30 -7.36
N ASN A 128 5.39 -2.15 -7.16
CA ASN A 128 5.28 -3.31 -6.29
C ASN A 128 5.03 -2.90 -4.83
N GLU A 129 5.77 -1.90 -4.35
CA GLU A 129 5.57 -1.34 -3.01
C GLU A 129 4.15 -0.75 -2.82
N LEU A 130 3.57 -0.13 -3.87
CA LEU A 130 2.21 0.40 -3.85
C LEU A 130 1.14 -0.71 -3.89
N GLU A 131 1.37 -1.80 -4.61
CA GLU A 131 0.48 -2.97 -4.62
C GLU A 131 0.42 -3.63 -3.24
N ASP A 132 1.57 -3.77 -2.57
CA ASP A 132 1.63 -4.29 -1.20
C ASP A 132 0.96 -3.33 -0.21
N PHE A 133 1.19 -2.03 -0.36
CA PHE A 133 0.49 -1.00 0.42
C PHE A 133 -1.02 -1.05 0.20
N LYS A 134 -1.51 -1.25 -1.03
CA LYS A 134 -2.96 -1.38 -1.32
C LYS A 134 -3.57 -2.54 -0.53
N ARG A 135 -2.90 -3.70 -0.48
CA ARG A 135 -3.36 -4.86 0.30
C ARG A 135 -3.40 -4.55 1.79
N LEU A 136 -2.36 -3.92 2.30
CA LEU A 136 -2.23 -3.51 3.70
C LEU A 136 -3.30 -2.46 4.08
N TRP A 137 -3.54 -1.48 3.22
CA TRP A 137 -4.56 -0.46 3.42
C TRP A 137 -5.96 -1.08 3.46
N LEU A 138 -6.31 -1.92 2.48
CA LEU A 138 -7.63 -2.55 2.40
C LEU A 138 -7.86 -3.60 3.50
N ALA A 139 -6.80 -4.21 4.04
CA ALA A 139 -6.90 -5.06 5.21
C ALA A 139 -7.30 -4.27 6.47
N LYS A 140 -6.83 -3.03 6.60
CA LYS A 140 -7.23 -2.12 7.70
C LYS A 140 -8.56 -1.44 7.47
N PHE A 141 -8.76 -0.96 6.25
CA PHE A 141 -9.88 -0.12 5.83
C PHE A 141 -10.57 -0.76 4.61
N PRO A 142 -11.43 -1.77 4.82
CA PRO A 142 -12.14 -2.41 3.72
C PRO A 142 -13.22 -1.48 3.16
N SER A 143 -12.85 -0.68 2.15
CA SER A 143 -13.71 0.30 1.48
C SER A 143 -13.59 0.16 -0.05
N SER A 144 -14.72 0.04 -0.74
CA SER A 144 -14.74 -0.02 -2.21
C SER A 144 -14.23 1.27 -2.83
N LYS A 145 -14.54 2.42 -2.22
CA LYS A 145 -14.07 3.74 -2.66
C LYS A 145 -12.55 3.85 -2.53
N ASP A 146 -11.99 3.38 -1.42
CA ASP A 146 -10.55 3.41 -1.18
C ASP A 146 -9.83 2.48 -2.17
N LYS A 147 -10.43 1.32 -2.47
CA LYS A 147 -9.92 0.38 -3.47
C LYS A 147 -9.82 1.06 -4.84
N GLU A 148 -10.89 1.72 -5.30
CA GLU A 148 -10.90 2.45 -6.58
C GLU A 148 -9.86 3.57 -6.61
N GLN A 149 -9.71 4.32 -5.50
CA GLN A 149 -8.70 5.36 -5.37
C GLN A 149 -7.28 4.79 -5.43
N LEU A 150 -7.00 3.69 -4.74
CA LEU A 150 -5.69 3.04 -4.76
C LEU A 150 -5.37 2.43 -6.13
N GLU A 151 -6.35 1.86 -6.82
CA GLU A 151 -6.19 1.39 -8.20
C GLU A 151 -5.89 2.57 -9.16
N LEU A 152 -6.58 3.69 -8.98
CA LEU A 152 -6.35 4.91 -9.76
C LEU A 152 -4.95 5.48 -9.50
N LEU A 153 -4.49 5.48 -8.24
CA LEU A 153 -3.13 5.87 -7.86
C LEU A 153 -2.11 5.03 -8.60
N ILE A 154 -2.23 3.70 -8.53
CA ILE A 154 -1.29 2.77 -9.20
C ILE A 154 -1.31 3.01 -10.71
N LYS A 155 -2.48 3.28 -11.30
CA LYS A 155 -2.62 3.59 -12.72
C LYS A 155 -1.90 4.89 -13.10
N TYR A 156 -1.99 5.94 -12.29
CA TYR A 156 -1.26 7.18 -12.54
C TYR A 156 0.26 6.96 -12.51
N VAL A 157 0.75 6.22 -11.51
CA VAL A 157 2.18 5.90 -11.40
C VAL A 157 2.63 5.02 -12.56
N ALA A 158 1.86 4.00 -12.94
CA ALA A 158 2.19 3.13 -14.07
C ALA A 158 2.24 3.86 -15.42
N ALA A 159 1.43 4.91 -15.58
CA ALA A 159 1.42 5.76 -16.78
C ALA A 159 2.70 6.59 -16.96
N THR A 160 3.59 6.63 -15.96
CA THR A 160 4.86 7.35 -16.00
C THR A 160 6.00 6.55 -16.64
N LYS A 161 5.75 5.30 -17.06
CA LYS A 161 6.77 4.43 -17.68
C LYS A 161 7.35 5.07 -18.96
N LEU A 162 8.67 5.05 -19.08
CA LEU A 162 9.39 5.54 -20.25
C LEU A 162 9.58 4.42 -21.31
N PRO A 163 9.62 4.75 -22.62
CA PRO A 163 9.31 6.06 -23.19
C PRO A 163 7.80 6.35 -23.15
N ILE A 164 7.42 7.60 -22.88
CA ILE A 164 6.01 7.98 -22.81
C ILE A 164 5.50 8.29 -24.22
N THR A 165 4.49 7.54 -24.64
CA THR A 165 3.83 7.74 -25.93
C THR A 165 2.42 8.32 -25.76
N ILE A 166 2.02 9.21 -26.68
CA ILE A 166 0.67 9.78 -26.76
C ILE A 166 0.05 9.41 -28.10
N LYS A 167 -1.20 8.97 -28.09
CA LYS A 167 -2.00 8.85 -29.31
C LYS A 167 -2.54 10.23 -29.69
N THR A 168 -2.12 10.76 -30.83
CA THR A 168 -2.67 12.00 -31.38
C THR A 168 -4.05 11.76 -32.01
N LYS A 169 -4.77 12.84 -32.31
CA LYS A 169 -6.11 12.80 -32.93
C LYS A 169 -6.13 12.02 -34.26
N ASP A 170 -4.98 11.95 -34.93
CA ASP A 170 -4.79 11.26 -36.21
C ASP A 170 -4.38 9.78 -36.06
N LYS A 171 -4.55 9.19 -34.87
CA LYS A 171 -4.16 7.80 -34.52
C LYS A 171 -2.65 7.51 -34.61
N ASN A 172 -1.82 8.54 -34.81
CA ASN A 172 -0.37 8.40 -34.75
C ASN A 172 0.11 8.38 -33.29
N THR A 173 1.19 7.64 -33.05
CA THR A 173 1.81 7.53 -31.72
C THR A 173 3.02 8.45 -31.69
N LEU A 174 2.96 9.51 -30.89
CA LEU A 174 4.06 10.45 -30.69
C LEU A 174 4.80 10.09 -29.40
N GLU A 175 6.11 9.93 -29.48
CA GLU A 175 6.98 9.81 -28.31
C GLU A 175 7.28 11.21 -27.78
N LEU A 176 7.11 11.40 -26.47
CA LEU A 176 7.40 12.67 -25.82
C LEU A 176 8.91 12.90 -25.69
N SER A 177 9.32 14.15 -25.87
CA SER A 177 10.66 14.57 -25.47
C SER A 177 10.88 14.39 -23.96
N PRO A 178 12.14 14.30 -23.47
CA PRO A 178 12.40 14.17 -22.04
C PRO A 178 11.74 15.25 -21.17
N GLU A 179 11.71 16.50 -21.64
CA GLU A 179 11.07 17.62 -20.92
C GLU A 179 9.55 17.46 -20.84
N GLU A 180 8.90 17.13 -21.95
CA GLU A 180 7.45 16.87 -21.97
C GLU A 180 7.09 15.62 -21.15
N ALA A 181 7.94 14.60 -21.20
CA ALA A 181 7.80 13.41 -20.37
C ALA A 181 7.86 13.79 -18.89
N LEU A 182 8.81 14.63 -18.45
CA LEU A 182 8.90 15.08 -17.07
C LEU A 182 7.66 15.83 -16.62
N ILE A 183 7.12 16.73 -17.45
CA ILE A 183 5.88 17.45 -17.11
C ILE A 183 4.75 16.44 -16.87
N ARG A 184 4.61 15.43 -17.73
CA ARG A 184 3.58 14.40 -17.61
C ARG A 184 3.79 13.46 -16.42
N ILE A 185 5.04 13.08 -16.14
CA ILE A 185 5.43 12.31 -14.96
C ILE A 185 5.07 13.11 -13.71
N THR A 186 5.47 14.38 -13.64
CA THR A 186 5.20 15.30 -12.52
C THR A 186 3.70 15.40 -12.25
N SER A 187 2.90 15.66 -13.30
CA SER A 187 1.45 15.73 -13.17
C SER A 187 0.86 14.42 -12.64
N SER A 188 1.30 13.28 -13.17
CA SER A 188 0.77 11.96 -12.77
C SER A 188 1.16 11.58 -11.35
N ILE A 189 2.41 11.86 -10.95
CA ILE A 189 2.90 11.65 -9.58
C ILE A 189 2.15 12.56 -8.61
N ASN A 190 1.95 13.83 -8.95
CA ASN A 190 1.20 14.76 -8.09
C ASN A 190 -0.26 14.29 -7.91
N SER A 191 -0.92 13.82 -8.97
CA SER A 191 -2.26 13.23 -8.84
C SER A 191 -2.27 11.97 -7.96
N ALA A 192 -1.23 11.14 -8.02
CA ALA A 192 -1.07 9.98 -7.16
C ALA A 192 -0.86 10.38 -5.68
N VAL A 193 -0.05 11.41 -5.43
CA VAL A 193 0.17 11.97 -4.08
C VAL A 193 -1.11 12.59 -3.52
N GLU A 194 -1.87 13.32 -4.32
CA GLU A 194 -3.16 13.89 -3.90
C GLU A 194 -4.18 12.80 -3.53
N ILE A 195 -4.14 11.63 -4.19
CA ILE A 195 -4.95 10.48 -3.78
C ILE A 195 -4.50 9.96 -2.41
N LEU A 196 -3.19 9.80 -2.16
CA LEU A 196 -2.70 9.41 -0.84
C LEU A 196 -3.09 10.42 0.23
N ASP A 197 -2.96 11.71 -0.05
CA ASP A 197 -3.32 12.78 0.88
C ASP A 197 -4.81 12.71 1.21
N ARG A 198 -5.70 12.58 0.22
CA ARG A 198 -7.14 12.41 0.47
C ARG A 198 -7.47 11.14 1.24
N LEU A 199 -6.78 10.03 0.95
CA LEU A 199 -6.94 8.79 1.70
C LEU A 199 -6.52 8.98 3.16
N MET A 200 -5.39 9.64 3.41
CA MET A 200 -4.91 9.94 4.76
C MET A 200 -5.84 10.93 5.48
N GLU A 201 -6.29 12.00 4.82
CA GLU A 201 -7.22 13.00 5.35
C GLU A 201 -8.55 12.38 5.75
N SER A 202 -9.11 11.50 4.90
CA SER A 202 -10.36 10.77 5.18
C SER A 202 -10.30 9.83 6.40
N ARG A 203 -9.09 9.65 6.96
CA ARG A 203 -8.81 8.84 8.15
C ARG A 203 -8.22 9.68 9.29
N ASN A 204 -7.66 10.86 8.99
CA ASN A 204 -7.20 11.87 9.95
C ASN A 204 -8.33 12.78 10.45
N GLU A 205 -9.54 12.72 9.87
CA GLU A 205 -10.76 13.17 10.54
C GLU A 205 -11.08 12.24 11.73
N ASN A 206 -10.34 12.49 12.82
CA ASN A 206 -10.54 12.12 14.23
C ASN A 206 -9.70 10.93 14.78
N PRO A 207 -8.71 11.14 15.69
CA PRO A 207 -7.95 12.36 15.99
C PRO A 207 -6.41 12.13 16.10
N ALA A 208 -5.63 13.09 15.59
CA ALA A 208 -4.36 13.50 16.19
C ALA A 208 -4.02 14.91 15.68
N VAL A 209 -4.86 15.90 16.03
CA VAL A 209 -4.53 17.30 15.76
C VAL A 209 -3.44 17.70 16.74
N THR A 210 -2.23 17.89 16.23
CA THR A 210 -1.10 18.34 17.04
C THR A 210 -1.39 19.77 17.55
N PRO A 211 -1.09 20.13 18.82
CA PRO A 211 -1.40 21.46 19.37
C PRO A 211 -0.81 22.64 18.57
N LEU A 212 0.21 22.39 17.75
CA LEU A 212 0.82 23.38 16.85
C LEU A 212 -0.04 23.66 15.61
N GLU A 213 -0.71 22.65 15.05
CA GLU A 213 -1.60 22.81 13.89
C GLU A 213 -2.91 23.50 14.31
N VAL A 214 -3.44 23.22 15.50
CA VAL A 214 -4.56 23.99 16.06
C VAL A 214 -4.19 25.47 16.21
N LYS A 215 -2.98 25.77 16.67
CA LYS A 215 -2.51 27.15 16.79
C LYS A 215 -2.33 27.81 15.42
N LEU A 216 -1.74 27.09 14.46
CA LEU A 216 -1.51 27.61 13.11
C LEU A 216 -2.83 27.85 12.35
N THR A 217 -3.78 26.92 12.43
CA THR A 217 -5.11 27.09 11.81
C THR A 217 -5.88 28.24 12.45
N ASN A 218 -5.83 28.38 13.78
CA ASN A 218 -6.45 29.52 14.47
C ASN A 218 -5.79 30.86 14.11
N GLU A 219 -4.48 30.89 13.85
CA GLU A 219 -3.78 32.09 13.39
C GLU A 219 -4.11 32.43 11.94
N VAL A 220 -4.16 31.43 11.05
CA VAL A 220 -4.57 31.60 9.65
C VAL A 220 -6.02 32.09 9.55
N GLU A 221 -6.94 31.54 10.33
CA GLU A 221 -8.34 32.02 10.37
C GLU A 221 -8.45 33.46 10.90
N LYS A 222 -7.66 33.82 11.92
CA LYS A 222 -7.62 35.20 12.43
C LYS A 222 -7.07 36.16 11.36
N LEU A 223 -6.05 35.76 10.62
CA LEU A 223 -5.47 36.55 9.53
C LEU A 223 -6.47 36.70 8.36
N GLN A 224 -7.19 35.65 8.00
CA GLN A 224 -8.23 35.70 6.97
C GLN A 224 -9.40 36.61 7.37
N LYS A 225 -9.83 36.58 8.64
CA LYS A 225 -10.87 37.51 9.14
C LYS A 225 -10.40 38.96 9.12
N LYS A 226 -9.14 39.22 9.44
CA LYS A 226 -8.55 40.56 9.34
C LYS A 226 -8.43 41.03 7.90
N LEU A 227 -8.02 40.15 6.97
CA LEU A 227 -7.97 40.46 5.54
C LEU A 227 -9.36 40.82 5.00
N LYS A 228 -10.38 40.00 5.27
CA LYS A 228 -11.76 40.31 4.86
C LYS A 228 -12.30 41.60 5.46
N GLY A 229 -11.93 41.90 6.72
CA GLY A 229 -12.29 43.16 7.37
C GLY A 229 -11.63 44.36 6.67
N LEU A 230 -10.34 44.26 6.35
CA LEU A 230 -9.60 45.30 5.65
C LEU A 230 -10.07 45.47 4.20
N GLU A 231 -10.36 44.38 3.49
CA GLU A 231 -10.94 44.41 2.14
C GLU A 231 -12.29 45.15 2.15
N LYS A 232 -13.15 44.86 3.13
CA LYS A 232 -14.44 45.53 3.27
C LYS A 232 -14.31 47.02 3.59
N GLN A 233 -13.36 47.38 4.46
CA GLN A 233 -13.06 48.80 4.75
C GLN A 233 -12.49 49.53 3.53
N LEU A 234 -11.68 48.84 2.71
CA LEU A 234 -11.12 49.39 1.48
C LEU A 234 -12.21 49.58 0.42
N GLU A 235 -13.19 48.69 0.37
CA GLU A 235 -14.36 48.81 -0.50
C GLU A 235 -15.30 49.94 -0.06
N GLU A 236 -15.55 50.09 1.25
CA GLU A 236 -16.32 51.22 1.81
C GLU A 236 -15.64 52.59 1.56
N LEU A 237 -14.30 52.65 1.64
CA LEU A 237 -13.54 53.87 1.32
C LEU A 237 -13.45 54.17 -0.18
N ARG A 238 -13.65 53.17 -1.05
CA ARG A 238 -13.73 53.36 -2.51
C ARG A 238 -15.11 53.80 -3.00
N MET A 239 -16.14 53.62 -2.17
CA MET A 239 -17.51 54.05 -2.47
C MET A 239 -17.87 55.42 -1.88
N LEU A 240 -16.94 56.06 -1.16
CA LEU A 240 -16.96 57.47 -0.75
C LEU A 240 -16.19 58.32 -1.77
#